data_AF-A0A8H5F0J3-F1
#
_entry.id   AF-A0A8H5F0J3-F1
#
_cell.length_a   1.000
_cell.length_b   1.000
_cell.length_c   1.000
_cell.angle_alpha   90.00
_cell.angle_beta   90.00
_cell.angle_gamma   90.00
#
_symmetry.space_group_name_H-M   'P 1'
#
loop_
_entity.id
_entity.type
_entity.pdbx_description
1 polymer ?
#
loop_
_entity_poly.entity_id
_entity_poly.type
_entity_poly.pdbx_seq_one_letter_code
_entity_poly.pdbx_strand_id
1 'polypeptide(L)'
;MDDETAEIELLQQNLNKTRQLSKRMTTILDSFDTRLAKLEKSIYPLYNRTQVLSRRRNNIDQTLARIEDLAHNQDDIAADESLILRGPQSNQIGAYKDALERLNTSIAFNASDLDLAKAARLVETGAKKLTQLYTKVVAEGSSGITPAPGSGFMMSSFPSSLLPTLSPVVTFLRTLPLPATHPSHPAALSIFGTLKEAQKGYADMRGNWSVKCLEGQGKRLVARAESVDPLATGREFREWVELMLGTVEEEYKLLKELCPLSNPVMVSGAFGTLLVPILQLFNQILTQLITLIKKSLHKYNFLALSAYEGLLSLNQHWEEVLARRGPDRAAEKNEIKDGLTSLRALCLRSFPEFLADIKMGAMARGSDTSTKLMDFTTSAVSYIERIPEVLSAVESALLALGDGNWKMGEGVKVGNKNEEEGNIVEHFMHDVVTTVVSSLTTLSKTQRRPPFNSVFLLNNISYLRQHFLVQPRNEGVPAMISPRTAEALNSAYRTAKAGYFDLNFSPLMQAITDDPKDKSNKAAAKEKFTRFFDLFDEVVERHKFAQVLDEDPKGRAELGDEIVMLIVPSFQRFVQKQKDKEFSKNPQKYIKRTPEDVEAQIRTLFKR
;
A
#
# COMPACT_ATOMS: atom_id res chain seq x y z
N MET A 1 -99.08 58.93 20.28
CA MET A 1 -99.57 57.75 19.56
C MET A 1 -99.62 57.99 18.05
N ASP A 2 -100.02 59.17 17.58
CA ASP A 2 -100.13 59.42 16.13
C ASP A 2 -98.78 59.55 15.40
N ASP A 3 -97.76 60.15 16.02
CA ASP A 3 -96.42 60.31 15.41
C ASP A 3 -95.67 58.97 15.21
N GLU A 4 -95.72 58.06 16.19
CA GLU A 4 -95.07 56.75 16.08
C GLU A 4 -95.73 55.89 14.99
N THR A 5 -97.03 56.05 14.76
CA THR A 5 -97.77 55.31 13.74
C THR A 5 -97.41 55.79 12.34
N ALA A 6 -97.25 57.11 12.15
CA ALA A 6 -96.80 57.70 10.90
C ALA A 6 -95.35 57.35 10.55
N GLU A 7 -94.47 57.26 11.55
CA GLU A 7 -93.07 56.87 11.36
C GLU A 7 -92.94 55.37 11.00
N ILE A 8 -93.76 54.51 11.60
CA ILE A 8 -93.85 53.09 11.23
C ILE A 8 -94.39 52.92 9.79
N GLU A 9 -95.42 53.68 9.38
CA GLU A 9 -95.93 53.65 8.01
C GLU A 9 -94.88 54.12 7.00
N LEU A 10 -94.11 55.17 7.32
CA LEU A 10 -93.02 55.66 6.47
C LEU A 10 -91.89 54.62 6.33
N LEU A 11 -91.49 53.99 7.43
CA LEU A 11 -90.51 52.90 7.43
C LEU A 11 -91.01 51.70 6.63
N GLN A 12 -92.30 51.35 6.74
CA GLN A 12 -92.91 50.26 5.99
C GLN A 12 -92.99 50.58 4.48
N GLN A 13 -93.24 51.84 4.13
CA GLN A 13 -93.21 52.31 2.74
C GLN A 13 -91.77 52.29 2.16
N ASN A 14 -90.77 52.71 2.94
CA ASN A 14 -89.37 52.61 2.56
C ASN A 14 -88.91 51.15 2.42
N LEU A 15 -89.33 50.28 3.33
CA LEU A 15 -89.04 48.85 3.27
C LEU A 15 -89.67 48.22 2.02
N ASN A 16 -90.90 48.60 1.66
CA ASN A 16 -91.53 48.16 0.41
C ASN A 16 -90.81 48.68 -0.84
N LYS A 17 -90.34 49.94 -0.84
CA LYS A 17 -89.50 50.47 -1.93
C LYS A 17 -88.19 49.70 -2.06
N THR A 18 -87.50 49.44 -0.96
CA THR A 18 -86.25 48.65 -0.95
C THR A 18 -86.51 47.22 -1.44
N ARG A 19 -87.63 46.61 -1.06
CA ARG A 19 -88.02 45.27 -1.53
C ARG A 19 -88.34 45.24 -3.02
N GLN A 20 -88.98 46.27 -3.57
CA GLN A 20 -89.17 46.42 -5.01
C GLN A 20 -87.85 46.64 -5.76
N LEU A 21 -86.94 47.45 -5.22
CA LEU A 21 -85.63 47.68 -5.82
C LEU A 21 -84.80 46.39 -5.86
N SER A 22 -84.81 45.64 -4.76
CA SER A 22 -84.18 44.33 -4.64
C SER A 22 -84.75 43.35 -5.67
N LYS A 23 -86.08 43.29 -5.82
CA LYS A 23 -86.73 42.45 -6.84
C LYS A 23 -86.35 42.86 -8.28
N ARG A 24 -86.22 44.16 -8.56
CA ARG A 24 -85.72 44.64 -9.87
C ARG A 24 -84.27 44.25 -10.10
N MET A 25 -83.40 44.38 -9.10
CA MET A 25 -82.01 43.93 -9.18
C MET A 25 -81.91 42.44 -9.45
N THR A 26 -82.69 41.61 -8.75
CA THR A 26 -82.74 40.16 -9.01
C THR A 26 -83.20 39.86 -10.43
N THR A 27 -84.20 40.57 -10.94
CA THR A 27 -84.69 40.39 -12.32
C THR A 27 -83.61 40.75 -13.36
N ILE A 28 -82.85 41.81 -13.11
CA ILE A 28 -81.74 42.23 -14.00
C ILE A 28 -80.62 41.19 -13.97
N LEU A 29 -80.26 40.68 -12.78
CA LEU A 29 -79.25 39.63 -12.64
C LEU A 29 -79.65 38.34 -13.35
N ASP A 30 -80.90 37.88 -13.19
CA ASP A 30 -81.42 36.72 -13.93
C ASP A 30 -81.35 36.94 -15.45
N SER A 31 -81.59 38.17 -15.93
CA SER A 31 -81.47 38.52 -17.34
C SER A 31 -80.02 38.49 -17.84
N PHE A 32 -79.06 38.87 -16.99
CA PHE A 32 -77.64 38.77 -17.32
C PHE A 32 -77.18 37.31 -17.33
N ASP A 33 -77.57 36.51 -16.35
CA ASP A 33 -77.24 35.08 -16.30
C ASP A 33 -77.80 34.32 -17.51
N THR A 34 -79.04 34.59 -17.89
CA THR A 34 -79.61 33.96 -19.10
C THR A 34 -78.91 34.41 -20.39
N ARG A 35 -78.44 35.66 -20.46
CA ARG A 35 -77.66 36.14 -21.62
C ARG A 35 -76.25 35.56 -21.64
N LEU A 36 -75.59 35.45 -20.49
CA LEU A 36 -74.28 34.81 -20.33
C LEU A 36 -74.35 33.32 -20.68
N ALA A 37 -75.35 32.59 -20.19
CA ALA A 37 -75.55 31.19 -20.54
C ALA A 37 -75.79 30.98 -22.05
N LYS A 38 -76.54 31.89 -22.70
CA LYS A 38 -76.73 31.86 -24.17
C LYS A 38 -75.44 32.19 -24.92
N LEU A 39 -74.65 33.15 -24.43
CA LEU A 39 -73.37 33.52 -25.01
C LEU A 39 -72.36 32.37 -24.89
N GLU A 40 -72.26 31.75 -23.72
CA GLU A 40 -71.41 30.59 -23.47
C GLU A 40 -71.78 29.43 -24.39
N LYS A 41 -73.07 29.11 -24.50
CA LYS A 41 -73.55 28.04 -25.38
C LYS A 41 -73.29 28.30 -26.88
N SER A 42 -73.17 29.57 -27.29
CA SER A 42 -72.89 29.93 -28.69
C SER A 42 -71.39 30.08 -29.00
N ILE A 43 -70.60 30.63 -28.07
CA ILE A 43 -69.17 30.88 -28.27
C ILE A 43 -68.32 29.65 -27.95
N TYR A 44 -68.69 28.83 -26.97
CA TYR A 44 -67.88 27.67 -26.57
C TYR A 44 -67.66 26.65 -27.71
N PRO A 45 -68.67 26.30 -28.54
CA PRO A 45 -68.45 25.43 -29.70
C PRO A 45 -67.56 26.08 -30.77
N LEU A 46 -67.64 27.40 -30.95
CA LEU A 46 -66.79 28.15 -31.88
C LEU A 46 -65.34 28.16 -31.42
N TYR A 47 -65.09 28.40 -30.13
CA TYR A 47 -63.74 28.36 -29.56
C TYR A 47 -63.09 26.99 -29.74
N ASN A 48 -63.80 25.90 -29.42
CA ASN A 48 -63.31 24.54 -29.62
C ASN A 48 -63.04 24.22 -31.09
N ARG A 49 -63.95 24.61 -32.01
CA ARG A 49 -63.75 24.41 -33.45
C ARG A 49 -62.54 25.20 -33.95
N THR A 50 -62.35 26.44 -33.51
CA THR A 50 -61.18 27.27 -33.88
C THR A 50 -59.88 26.67 -33.37
N GLN A 51 -59.85 26.12 -32.14
CA GLN A 51 -58.66 25.46 -31.61
C GLN A 51 -58.31 24.20 -32.42
N VAL A 52 -59.31 23.38 -32.78
CA VAL A 52 -59.11 22.20 -33.64
C VAL A 52 -58.64 22.63 -35.03
N LEU A 53 -59.21 23.69 -35.60
CA LEU A 53 -58.81 24.20 -36.91
C LEU A 53 -57.38 24.75 -36.88
N SER A 54 -56.99 25.47 -35.82
CA SER A 54 -55.63 25.98 -35.63
C SER A 54 -54.62 24.84 -35.49
N ARG A 55 -54.99 23.77 -34.78
CA ARG A 55 -54.15 22.57 -34.68
C ARG A 55 -54.02 21.86 -36.02
N ARG A 56 -55.11 21.72 -36.77
CA ARG A 56 -55.07 21.17 -38.14
C ARG A 56 -54.22 22.03 -39.06
N ARG A 57 -54.37 23.35 -39.01
CA ARG A 57 -53.56 24.30 -39.79
C ARG A 57 -52.07 24.15 -39.46
N ASN A 58 -51.68 24.17 -38.19
CA ASN A 58 -50.28 23.96 -37.80
C ASN A 58 -49.75 22.60 -38.29
N ASN A 59 -50.55 21.53 -38.19
CA ASN A 59 -50.15 20.22 -38.69
C ASN A 59 -49.99 20.22 -40.22
N ILE A 60 -50.89 20.87 -40.95
CA ILE A 60 -50.81 21.02 -42.41
C ILE A 60 -49.58 21.85 -42.80
N ASP A 61 -49.35 22.99 -42.15
CA ASP A 61 -48.20 23.85 -42.41
C ASP A 61 -46.87 23.11 -42.12
N GLN A 62 -46.80 22.33 -41.03
CA GLN A 62 -45.65 21.47 -40.75
C GLN A 62 -45.48 20.36 -41.78
N THR A 63 -46.58 19.75 -42.25
CA THR A 63 -46.52 18.68 -43.25
C THR A 63 -46.09 19.25 -44.61
N LEU A 64 -46.57 20.43 -45.00
CA LEU A 64 -46.18 21.11 -46.23
C LEU A 64 -44.69 21.48 -46.22
N ALA A 65 -44.19 22.06 -45.13
CA ALA A 65 -42.76 22.33 -44.98
C ALA A 65 -41.90 21.06 -45.13
N ARG A 66 -42.36 19.93 -44.57
CA ARG A 66 -41.68 18.64 -44.72
C ARG A 66 -41.76 18.05 -46.12
N ILE A 67 -42.84 18.31 -46.88
CA ILE A 67 -42.98 17.90 -48.27
C ILE A 67 -42.05 18.72 -49.18
N GLU A 68 -41.91 20.02 -48.92
CA GLU A 68 -40.96 20.88 -49.63
C GLU A 68 -39.50 20.44 -49.37
N ASP A 69 -39.15 20.08 -48.13
CA ASP A 69 -37.85 19.47 -47.80
C ASP A 69 -37.61 18.17 -48.61
N LEU A 70 -38.62 17.30 -48.73
CA LEU A 70 -38.51 16.02 -49.46
C LEU A 70 -38.26 16.19 -50.97
N ALA A 71 -38.81 17.23 -51.59
CA ALA A 71 -38.61 17.52 -53.01
C ALA A 71 -37.19 18.02 -53.30
N HIS A 72 -36.57 18.77 -52.39
CA HIS A 72 -35.19 19.22 -52.52
C HIS A 72 -34.16 18.08 -52.28
N ASN A 73 -34.51 17.12 -51.43
CA ASN A 73 -33.61 16.03 -51.02
C ASN A 73 -33.21 15.03 -52.13
N GLN A 74 -33.91 14.93 -53.27
CA GLN A 74 -33.55 13.95 -54.31
C GLN A 74 -32.27 14.30 -55.10
N ASP A 75 -31.97 15.59 -55.31
CA ASP A 75 -30.72 16.04 -55.95
C ASP A 75 -29.53 16.00 -54.95
N ASP A 76 -29.81 16.14 -53.64
CA ASP A 76 -28.79 16.14 -52.57
C ASP A 76 -28.24 14.74 -52.21
N ILE A 77 -29.01 13.66 -52.45
CA ILE A 77 -28.58 12.29 -52.12
C ILE A 77 -27.36 11.85 -52.94
N ALA A 78 -27.22 12.27 -54.21
CA ALA A 78 -26.07 11.92 -55.03
C ALA A 78 -24.79 12.64 -54.56
N ALA A 79 -24.92 13.90 -54.12
CA ALA A 79 -23.84 14.66 -53.52
C ALA A 79 -23.42 14.03 -52.17
N ASP A 80 -24.39 13.68 -51.33
CA ASP A 80 -24.17 13.00 -50.06
C ASP A 80 -23.53 11.61 -50.25
N GLU A 81 -24.00 10.82 -51.21
CA GLU A 81 -23.42 9.52 -51.57
C GLU A 81 -21.93 9.66 -51.94
N SER A 82 -21.59 10.63 -52.79
CA SER A 82 -20.19 10.88 -53.17
C SER A 82 -19.31 11.25 -51.96
N LEU A 83 -19.87 12.03 -51.03
CA LEU A 83 -19.18 12.51 -49.83
C LEU A 83 -18.95 11.35 -48.85
N ILE A 84 -19.96 10.50 -48.62
CA ILE A 84 -19.85 9.29 -47.79
C ILE A 84 -18.84 8.30 -48.38
N LEU A 85 -18.87 8.06 -49.69
CA LEU A 85 -17.93 7.16 -50.35
C LEU A 85 -16.49 7.66 -50.28
N ARG A 86 -16.26 8.98 -50.32
CA ARG A 86 -14.93 9.58 -50.15
C ARG A 86 -14.39 9.45 -48.72
N GLY A 87 -15.27 9.45 -47.71
CA GLY A 87 -14.91 9.34 -46.30
C GLY A 87 -14.58 10.69 -45.63
N PRO A 88 -14.53 10.71 -44.29
CA PRO A 88 -14.40 11.95 -43.52
C PRO A 88 -12.99 12.54 -43.65
N GLN A 89 -12.92 13.80 -44.06
CA GLN A 89 -11.68 14.58 -44.14
C GLN A 89 -11.58 15.50 -42.92
N SER A 90 -10.36 15.72 -42.42
CA SER A 90 -10.15 16.41 -41.14
C SER A 90 -10.68 17.86 -41.09
N ASN A 91 -10.76 18.53 -42.24
CA ASN A 91 -11.30 19.89 -42.41
C ASN A 91 -12.79 19.94 -42.79
N GLN A 92 -13.43 18.80 -43.06
CA GLN A 92 -14.81 18.70 -43.56
C GLN A 92 -15.66 17.70 -42.74
N ILE A 93 -15.29 17.46 -41.48
CA ILE A 93 -16.02 16.53 -40.60
C ILE A 93 -17.47 17.02 -40.40
N GLY A 94 -17.71 18.33 -40.30
CA GLY A 94 -19.05 18.90 -40.16
C GLY A 94 -19.96 18.51 -41.33
N ALA A 95 -19.55 18.83 -42.56
CA ALA A 95 -20.31 18.46 -43.77
C ALA A 95 -20.56 16.94 -43.89
N TYR A 96 -19.62 16.12 -43.43
CA TYR A 96 -19.78 14.67 -43.39
C TYR A 96 -20.83 14.20 -42.38
N LYS A 97 -20.91 14.85 -41.22
CA LYS A 97 -21.94 14.60 -40.22
C LYS A 97 -23.32 15.01 -40.74
N ASP A 98 -23.41 16.20 -41.31
CA ASP A 98 -24.66 16.73 -41.86
C ASP A 98 -25.22 15.83 -42.97
N ALA A 99 -24.35 15.30 -43.85
CA ALA A 99 -24.74 14.34 -44.88
C ALA A 99 -25.29 13.02 -44.28
N LEU A 100 -24.68 12.51 -43.20
CA LEU A 100 -25.19 11.33 -42.50
C LEU A 100 -26.52 11.59 -41.78
N GLU A 101 -26.70 12.77 -41.20
CA GLU A 101 -27.96 13.18 -40.58
C GLU A 101 -29.07 13.29 -41.63
N ARG A 102 -28.80 13.92 -42.78
CA ARG A 102 -29.73 13.97 -43.92
C ARG A 102 -30.12 12.56 -44.38
N LEU A 103 -29.17 11.64 -44.55
CA LEU A 103 -29.46 10.25 -44.92
C LEU A 103 -30.31 9.53 -43.85
N ASN A 104 -30.04 9.74 -42.56
CA ASN A 104 -30.87 9.18 -41.48
C ASN A 104 -32.29 9.76 -41.48
N THR A 105 -32.45 11.07 -41.71
CA THR A 105 -33.78 11.68 -41.84
C THR A 105 -34.51 11.15 -43.06
N SER A 106 -33.83 10.96 -44.19
CA SER A 106 -34.41 10.35 -45.40
C SER A 106 -34.96 8.96 -45.12
N ILE A 107 -34.24 8.11 -44.37
CA ILE A 107 -34.74 6.77 -43.98
C ILE A 107 -35.99 6.86 -43.08
N ALA A 108 -36.07 7.87 -42.21
CA ALA A 108 -37.22 8.04 -41.32
C ALA A 108 -38.49 8.52 -42.05
N PHE A 109 -38.35 9.23 -43.18
CA PHE A 109 -39.46 9.89 -43.88
C PHE A 109 -39.82 9.28 -45.25
N ASN A 110 -38.93 8.53 -45.91
CA ASN A 110 -39.19 7.96 -47.24
C ASN A 110 -39.89 6.58 -47.17
N ALA A 111 -40.91 6.40 -48.02
CA ALA A 111 -41.77 5.21 -48.08
C ALA A 111 -41.46 4.22 -49.23
N SER A 112 -40.49 4.52 -50.11
CA SER A 112 -40.06 3.60 -51.19
C SER A 112 -39.01 2.61 -50.69
N ASP A 113 -39.32 1.30 -50.74
CA ASP A 113 -38.45 0.22 -50.24
C ASP A 113 -37.04 0.19 -50.87
N LEU A 114 -36.91 0.61 -52.14
CA LEU A 114 -35.63 0.57 -52.89
C LEU A 114 -34.64 1.65 -52.42
N ASP A 115 -35.12 2.88 -52.19
CA ASP A 115 -34.29 4.02 -51.76
C ASP A 115 -33.91 3.90 -50.28
N LEU A 116 -34.79 3.31 -49.47
CA LEU A 116 -34.56 3.04 -48.06
C LEU A 116 -33.38 2.07 -47.85
N ALA A 117 -33.31 1.00 -48.65
CA ALA A 117 -32.18 0.05 -48.59
C ALA A 117 -30.86 0.68 -49.05
N LYS A 118 -30.89 1.55 -50.07
CA LYS A 118 -29.70 2.27 -50.54
C LYS A 118 -29.21 3.28 -49.50
N ALA A 119 -30.10 4.10 -48.96
CA ALA A 119 -29.78 5.06 -47.91
C ALA A 119 -29.22 4.37 -46.65
N ALA A 120 -29.83 3.25 -46.21
CA ALA A 120 -29.34 2.50 -45.06
C ALA A 120 -27.92 1.95 -45.27
N ARG A 121 -27.60 1.46 -46.48
CA ARG A 121 -26.22 1.03 -46.83
C ARG A 121 -25.23 2.19 -46.82
N LEU A 122 -25.63 3.37 -47.25
CA LEU A 122 -24.79 4.57 -47.19
C LEU A 122 -24.54 5.01 -45.74
N VAL A 123 -25.58 5.02 -44.90
CA VAL A 123 -25.42 5.29 -43.46
C VAL A 123 -24.47 4.28 -42.80
N GLU A 124 -24.64 2.99 -43.09
CA GLU A 124 -23.74 1.94 -42.60
C GLU A 124 -22.29 2.18 -43.04
N THR A 125 -22.08 2.47 -44.32
CA THR A 125 -20.76 2.75 -44.89
C THR A 125 -20.13 3.98 -44.25
N GLY A 126 -20.94 5.04 -44.04
CA GLY A 126 -20.46 6.26 -43.45
C GLY A 126 -20.09 6.11 -41.98
N ALA A 127 -20.89 5.34 -41.22
CA ALA A 127 -20.58 4.95 -39.84
C ALA A 127 -19.29 4.14 -39.75
N LYS A 128 -19.07 3.18 -40.66
CA LYS A 128 -17.81 2.40 -40.74
C LYS A 128 -16.60 3.31 -40.99
N LYS A 129 -16.68 4.24 -41.95
CA LYS A 129 -15.60 5.18 -42.25
C LYS A 129 -15.29 6.16 -41.12
N LEU A 130 -16.32 6.65 -40.41
CA LEU A 130 -16.12 7.45 -39.19
C LEU A 130 -15.47 6.63 -38.07
N THR A 131 -15.89 5.37 -37.92
CA THR A 131 -15.29 4.46 -36.95
C THR A 131 -13.83 4.15 -37.29
N GLN A 132 -13.48 4.04 -38.57
CA GLN A 132 -12.08 3.92 -39.02
C GLN A 132 -11.26 5.16 -38.66
N LEU A 133 -11.80 6.38 -38.86
CA LEU A 133 -11.14 7.61 -38.44
C LEU A 133 -10.94 7.65 -36.91
N TYR A 134 -11.96 7.29 -36.14
CA TYR A 134 -11.88 7.13 -34.69
C TYR A 134 -10.73 6.19 -34.30
N THR A 135 -10.71 4.96 -34.83
CA THR A 135 -9.69 3.96 -34.53
C THR A 135 -8.29 4.44 -34.92
N LYS A 136 -8.16 5.16 -36.04
CA LYS A 136 -6.87 5.74 -36.48
C LYS A 136 -6.34 6.76 -35.47
N VAL A 137 -7.18 7.71 -35.03
CA VAL A 137 -6.77 8.74 -34.06
C VAL A 137 -6.47 8.12 -32.70
N VAL A 138 -7.23 7.11 -32.29
CA VAL A 138 -6.94 6.34 -31.07
C VAL A 138 -5.61 5.62 -31.16
N ALA A 139 -5.29 5.00 -32.30
CA ALA A 139 -4.01 4.33 -32.52
C ALA A 139 -2.84 5.31 -32.44
N GLU A 140 -2.97 6.51 -33.03
CA GLU A 140 -2.00 7.59 -32.93
C GLU A 140 -1.79 8.01 -31.47
N GLY A 141 -2.88 8.22 -30.72
CA GLY A 141 -2.84 8.56 -29.30
C GLY A 141 -2.43 7.42 -28.36
N SER A 142 -2.26 6.19 -28.86
CA SER A 142 -1.81 5.01 -28.12
C SER A 142 -0.40 4.58 -28.55
N SER A 143 0.37 5.53 -29.06
CA SER A 143 1.73 5.36 -29.55
C SER A 143 2.59 6.56 -29.16
N GLY A 144 3.92 6.42 -29.26
CA GLY A 144 4.85 7.49 -28.96
C GLY A 144 6.04 7.04 -28.11
N ILE A 145 6.62 8.00 -27.40
CA ILE A 145 7.76 7.77 -26.51
C ILE A 145 7.23 7.38 -25.13
N THR A 146 7.76 6.30 -24.56
CA THR A 146 7.41 5.86 -23.21
C THR A 146 8.20 6.66 -22.17
N PRO A 147 7.65 6.86 -20.95
CA PRO A 147 8.36 7.58 -19.90
C PRO A 147 9.63 6.83 -19.49
N ALA A 148 10.71 7.58 -19.26
CA ALA A 148 11.95 7.00 -18.79
C ALA A 148 11.76 6.34 -17.41
N PRO A 149 12.39 5.20 -17.12
CA PRO A 149 12.22 4.55 -15.83
C PRO A 149 12.61 5.47 -14.65
N GLY A 150 11.66 5.74 -13.75
CA GLY A 150 11.86 6.60 -12.57
C GLY A 150 11.49 8.07 -12.78
N SER A 151 10.84 8.44 -13.89
CA SER A 151 10.42 9.82 -14.13
C SER A 151 9.26 10.31 -13.27
N GLY A 152 8.61 9.48 -12.42
CA GLY A 152 7.50 9.89 -11.53
C GLY A 152 6.21 10.39 -12.21
N PHE A 153 6.27 10.73 -13.51
CA PHE A 153 5.15 11.22 -14.29
C PHE A 153 4.32 10.08 -14.90
N MET A 154 2.99 10.17 -14.77
CA MET A 154 2.05 9.42 -15.58
C MET A 154 2.09 9.93 -17.02
N MET A 155 2.69 9.17 -17.93
CA MET A 155 2.70 9.48 -19.37
C MET A 155 1.77 8.54 -20.17
N SER A 156 0.76 8.00 -19.49
CA SER A 156 -0.32 7.21 -20.11
C SER A 156 -1.42 8.08 -20.69
N SER A 157 -1.61 9.33 -20.25
CA SER A 157 -2.73 10.19 -20.66
C SER A 157 -2.87 10.32 -22.18
N PHE A 158 -4.11 10.35 -22.68
CA PHE A 158 -4.37 10.56 -24.10
C PHE A 158 -3.86 11.95 -24.55
N PRO A 159 -3.13 12.07 -25.68
CA PRO A 159 -2.57 13.35 -26.12
C PRO A 159 -3.65 14.42 -26.33
N SER A 160 -3.53 15.55 -25.63
CA SER A 160 -4.51 16.65 -25.70
C SER A 160 -4.63 17.27 -27.09
N SER A 161 -3.57 17.20 -27.91
CA SER A 161 -3.57 17.64 -29.30
C SER A 161 -4.54 16.87 -30.21
N LEU A 162 -4.90 15.63 -29.84
CA LEU A 162 -5.78 14.77 -30.63
C LEU A 162 -7.26 14.89 -30.21
N LEU A 163 -7.54 15.45 -29.03
CA LEU A 163 -8.90 15.61 -28.50
C LEU A 163 -9.80 16.50 -29.39
N PRO A 164 -9.34 17.63 -29.95
CA PRO A 164 -10.17 18.45 -30.84
C PRO A 164 -10.69 17.71 -32.07
N THR A 165 -9.97 16.68 -32.53
CA THR A 165 -10.40 15.82 -33.65
C THR A 165 -11.26 14.66 -33.15
N LEU A 166 -10.85 14.01 -32.06
CA LEU A 166 -11.49 12.78 -31.56
C LEU A 166 -12.84 13.06 -30.89
N SER A 167 -12.92 14.05 -30.01
CA SER A 167 -14.12 14.30 -29.19
C SER A 167 -15.35 14.59 -30.05
N PRO A 168 -15.31 15.44 -31.09
CA PRO A 168 -16.45 15.64 -31.97
C PRO A 168 -16.86 14.37 -32.73
N VAL A 169 -15.91 13.51 -33.12
CA VAL A 169 -16.21 12.24 -33.78
C VAL A 169 -16.93 11.31 -32.82
N VAL A 170 -16.44 11.16 -31.59
CA VAL A 170 -17.08 10.34 -30.54
C VAL A 170 -18.49 10.82 -30.23
N THR A 171 -18.69 12.13 -30.04
CA THR A 171 -20.01 12.71 -29.79
C THR A 171 -20.99 12.36 -30.91
N PHE A 172 -20.54 12.37 -32.17
CA PHE A 172 -21.40 12.03 -33.30
C PHE A 172 -21.61 10.51 -33.44
N LEU A 173 -20.60 9.67 -33.19
CA LEU A 173 -20.80 8.21 -33.18
C LEU A 173 -21.88 7.79 -32.16
N ARG A 174 -22.04 8.54 -31.07
CA ARG A 174 -23.09 8.33 -30.06
C ARG A 174 -24.50 8.71 -30.54
N THR A 175 -24.64 9.51 -31.59
CA THR A 175 -25.96 9.88 -32.16
C THR A 175 -26.44 8.92 -33.24
N LEU A 176 -25.56 8.04 -33.73
CA LEU A 176 -25.90 7.08 -34.79
C LEU A 176 -27.02 6.11 -34.36
N PRO A 177 -27.83 5.62 -35.31
CA PRO A 177 -28.96 4.74 -34.98
C PRO A 177 -28.47 3.38 -34.45
N LEU A 178 -28.83 3.08 -33.20
CA LEU A 178 -28.57 1.79 -32.54
C LEU A 178 -29.87 1.01 -32.33
N PRO A 179 -29.84 -0.33 -32.20
CA PRO A 179 -31.04 -1.16 -32.04
C PRO A 179 -31.93 -0.74 -30.87
N ALA A 180 -31.35 -0.24 -29.78
CA ALA A 180 -32.09 0.23 -28.61
C ALA A 180 -32.82 1.57 -28.84
N THR A 181 -32.31 2.40 -29.75
CA THR A 181 -32.84 3.75 -30.04
C THR A 181 -33.71 3.79 -31.29
N HIS A 182 -33.38 2.96 -32.28
CA HIS A 182 -34.01 2.91 -33.60
C HIS A 182 -34.22 1.44 -34.02
N PRO A 183 -35.15 0.70 -33.39
CA PRO A 183 -35.33 -0.74 -33.62
C PRO A 183 -35.67 -1.11 -35.07
N SER A 184 -36.36 -0.20 -35.77
CA SER A 184 -36.81 -0.39 -37.16
C SER A 184 -35.78 0.07 -38.20
N HIS A 185 -34.64 0.63 -37.78
CA HIS A 185 -33.65 1.16 -38.72
C HIS A 185 -32.79 0.03 -39.32
N PRO A 186 -32.77 -0.17 -40.65
CA PRO A 186 -32.15 -1.35 -41.26
C PRO A 186 -30.65 -1.52 -40.97
N ALA A 187 -29.90 -0.42 -40.85
CA ALA A 187 -28.46 -0.46 -40.59
C ALA A 187 -28.09 -0.56 -39.08
N ALA A 188 -29.04 -0.45 -38.16
CA ALA A 188 -28.73 -0.25 -36.73
C ALA A 188 -27.93 -1.40 -36.12
N LEU A 189 -28.23 -2.66 -36.49
CA LEU A 189 -27.50 -3.83 -36.01
C LEU A 189 -26.04 -3.84 -36.47
N SER A 190 -25.78 -3.51 -37.74
CA SER A 190 -24.42 -3.48 -38.31
C SER A 190 -23.60 -2.33 -37.71
N ILE A 191 -24.21 -1.15 -37.54
CA ILE A 191 -23.58 0.00 -36.89
C ILE A 191 -23.20 -0.35 -35.44
N PHE A 192 -24.12 -0.94 -34.68
CA PHE A 192 -23.86 -1.37 -33.31
C PHE A 192 -22.68 -2.37 -33.23
N GLY A 193 -22.63 -3.37 -34.13
CA GLY A 193 -21.50 -4.30 -34.23
C GLY A 193 -20.17 -3.58 -34.47
N THR A 194 -20.16 -2.65 -35.43
CA THR A 194 -18.99 -1.84 -35.80
C THR A 194 -18.48 -1.00 -34.61
N LEU A 195 -19.38 -0.31 -33.89
CA LEU A 195 -19.01 0.49 -32.72
C LEU A 195 -18.51 -0.38 -31.56
N LYS A 196 -19.10 -1.56 -31.37
CA LYS A 196 -18.68 -2.52 -30.35
C LYS A 196 -17.26 -3.02 -30.62
N GLU A 197 -16.94 -3.36 -31.86
CA GLU A 197 -15.58 -3.75 -32.26
C GLU A 197 -14.57 -2.62 -32.05
N ALA A 198 -14.92 -1.39 -32.44
CA ALA A 198 -14.03 -0.25 -32.28
C ALA A 198 -13.78 0.13 -30.81
N GLN A 199 -14.80 0.01 -29.95
CA GLN A 199 -14.65 0.20 -28.51
C GLN A 199 -13.77 -0.88 -27.87
N LYS A 200 -13.90 -2.13 -28.31
CA LYS A 200 -12.97 -3.20 -27.90
C LYS A 200 -11.54 -2.90 -28.38
N GLY A 201 -11.38 -2.46 -29.62
CA GLY A 201 -10.09 -2.05 -30.17
C GLY A 201 -9.45 -0.88 -29.42
N TYR A 202 -10.24 0.11 -29.00
CA TYR A 202 -9.77 1.17 -28.09
C TYR A 202 -9.20 0.60 -26.81
N ALA A 203 -9.97 -0.26 -26.13
CA ALA A 203 -9.55 -0.88 -24.88
C ALA A 203 -8.25 -1.69 -25.05
N ASP A 204 -8.14 -2.49 -26.11
CA ASP A 204 -6.94 -3.27 -26.43
C ASP A 204 -5.72 -2.36 -26.67
N MET A 205 -5.85 -1.31 -27.50
CA MET A 205 -4.74 -0.39 -27.81
C MET A 205 -4.27 0.37 -26.58
N ARG A 206 -5.21 0.89 -25.78
CA ARG A 206 -4.91 1.66 -24.57
C ARG A 206 -4.32 0.80 -23.46
N GLY A 207 -4.87 -0.40 -23.23
CA GLY A 207 -4.31 -1.34 -22.26
C GLY A 207 -2.85 -1.71 -22.59
N ASN A 208 -2.56 -2.01 -23.86
CA ASN A 208 -1.19 -2.28 -24.31
C ASN A 208 -0.27 -1.05 -24.23
N TRP A 209 -0.78 0.14 -24.48
CA TRP A 209 -0.01 1.38 -24.32
C TRP A 209 0.35 1.63 -22.85
N SER A 210 -0.59 1.42 -21.92
CA SER A 210 -0.33 1.50 -20.48
C SER A 210 0.76 0.52 -20.04
N VAL A 211 0.74 -0.72 -20.55
CA VAL A 211 1.82 -1.70 -20.30
C VAL A 211 3.17 -1.16 -20.77
N LYS A 212 3.27 -0.62 -21.98
CA LYS A 212 4.53 -0.04 -22.50
C LYS A 212 5.06 1.10 -21.61
N CYS A 213 4.16 1.88 -21.02
CA CYS A 213 4.53 2.97 -20.13
C CYS A 213 5.01 2.48 -18.74
N LEU A 214 4.44 1.38 -18.25
CA LEU A 214 4.71 0.85 -16.90
C LEU A 214 5.84 -0.20 -16.85
N GLU A 215 6.05 -0.94 -17.94
CA GLU A 215 6.94 -2.10 -17.98
C GLU A 215 8.41 -1.74 -17.67
N GLY A 216 8.90 -0.61 -18.18
CA GLY A 216 10.27 -0.17 -17.96
C GLY A 216 10.60 0.05 -16.48
N GLN A 217 9.66 0.60 -15.71
CA GLN A 217 9.81 0.80 -14.27
C GLN A 217 9.76 -0.53 -13.51
N GLY A 218 8.80 -1.40 -13.83
CA GLY A 218 8.66 -2.71 -13.20
C GLY A 218 9.88 -3.62 -13.43
N LYS A 219 10.44 -3.65 -14.64
CA LYS A 219 11.66 -4.42 -14.94
C LYS A 219 12.90 -3.86 -14.23
N ARG A 220 13.03 -2.53 -14.17
CA ARG A 220 14.15 -1.85 -13.47
C ARG A 220 14.15 -2.18 -11.97
N LEU A 221 12.98 -2.19 -11.34
CA LEU A 221 12.81 -2.59 -9.95
C LEU A 221 13.43 -3.96 -9.69
N VAL A 222 12.98 -4.98 -10.42
CA VAL A 222 13.46 -6.37 -10.24
C VAL A 222 14.97 -6.48 -10.50
N ALA A 223 15.48 -5.80 -11.53
CA ALA A 223 16.90 -5.84 -11.85
C ALA A 223 17.80 -5.20 -10.76
N ARG A 224 17.30 -4.16 -10.08
CA ARG A 224 18.04 -3.45 -9.03
C ARG A 224 17.90 -4.08 -7.65
N ALA A 225 16.93 -4.95 -7.46
CA ALA A 225 16.60 -5.57 -6.17
C ALA A 225 17.79 -6.34 -5.52
N GLU A 226 18.75 -6.82 -6.30
CA GLU A 226 19.95 -7.48 -5.74
C GLU A 226 20.99 -6.49 -5.18
N SER A 227 20.97 -5.24 -5.66
CA SER A 227 21.97 -4.18 -5.41
C SER A 227 21.48 -3.07 -4.49
N VAL A 228 20.16 -2.90 -4.37
CA VAL A 228 19.52 -1.86 -3.56
C VAL A 228 19.07 -2.49 -2.23
N ASP A 229 18.93 -1.67 -1.19
CA ASP A 229 18.43 -2.14 0.09
C ASP A 229 17.03 -2.82 -0.07
N PRO A 230 16.80 -3.97 0.60
CA PRO A 230 15.54 -4.71 0.51
C PRO A 230 14.29 -3.89 0.86
N LEU A 231 14.35 -3.02 1.88
CA LEU A 231 13.21 -2.20 2.30
C LEU A 231 12.91 -1.12 1.27
N ALA A 232 13.96 -0.45 0.77
CA ALA A 232 13.80 0.53 -0.31
C ALA A 232 13.19 -0.11 -1.56
N THR A 233 13.63 -1.31 -1.93
CA THR A 233 13.08 -2.05 -3.08
C THR A 233 11.60 -2.42 -2.86
N GLY A 234 11.21 -2.82 -1.64
CA GLY A 234 9.80 -3.08 -1.32
C GLY A 234 8.90 -1.84 -1.42
N ARG A 235 9.43 -0.68 -1.01
CA ARG A 235 8.76 0.62 -1.19
C ARG A 235 8.66 1.01 -2.67
N GLU A 236 9.74 0.89 -3.45
CA GLU A 236 9.71 1.11 -4.90
C GLU A 236 8.66 0.19 -5.59
N PHE A 237 8.47 -1.06 -5.10
CA PHE A 237 7.45 -1.96 -5.62
C PHE A 237 6.03 -1.44 -5.33
N ARG A 238 5.78 -0.98 -4.11
CA ARG A 238 4.50 -0.34 -3.74
C ARG A 238 4.21 0.87 -4.63
N GLU A 239 5.17 1.77 -4.78
CA GLU A 239 5.05 2.97 -5.62
C GLU A 239 4.73 2.62 -7.08
N TRP A 240 5.34 1.56 -7.61
CA TRP A 240 5.03 1.07 -8.94
C TRP A 240 3.59 0.53 -9.07
N VAL A 241 3.09 -0.18 -8.06
CA VAL A 241 1.69 -0.65 -8.01
C VAL A 241 0.72 0.53 -7.88
N GLU A 242 1.04 1.54 -7.07
CA GLU A 242 0.28 2.80 -6.98
C GLU A 242 0.22 3.53 -8.32
N LEU A 243 1.34 3.63 -9.04
CA LEU A 243 1.39 4.23 -10.36
C LEU A 243 0.54 3.45 -11.37
N MET A 244 0.58 2.12 -11.33
CA MET A 244 -0.26 1.28 -12.17
C MET A 244 -1.75 1.53 -11.88
N LEU A 245 -2.12 1.60 -10.60
CA LEU A 245 -3.49 1.88 -10.17
C LEU A 245 -3.96 3.25 -10.65
N GLY A 246 -3.17 4.30 -10.43
CA GLY A 246 -3.47 5.65 -10.94
C GLY A 246 -3.62 5.69 -12.46
N THR A 247 -2.77 4.94 -13.18
CA THR A 247 -2.89 4.79 -14.64
C THR A 247 -4.23 4.17 -15.04
N VAL A 248 -4.64 3.11 -14.36
CA VAL A 248 -5.92 2.42 -14.61
C VAL A 248 -7.11 3.34 -14.33
N GLU A 249 -7.06 4.14 -13.26
CA GLU A 249 -8.12 5.08 -12.94
C GLU A 249 -8.29 6.15 -14.02
N GLU A 250 -7.18 6.69 -14.51
CA GLU A 250 -7.19 7.68 -15.57
C GLU A 250 -7.70 7.08 -16.89
N GLU A 251 -7.25 5.87 -17.24
CA GLU A 251 -7.77 5.15 -18.41
C GLU A 251 -9.27 4.89 -18.31
N TYR A 252 -9.81 4.64 -17.11
CA TYR A 252 -11.25 4.47 -16.92
C TYR A 252 -12.04 5.76 -17.16
N LYS A 253 -11.48 6.93 -16.79
CA LYS A 253 -12.08 8.23 -17.12
C LYS A 253 -12.07 8.46 -18.63
N LEU A 254 -10.93 8.25 -19.26
CA LEU A 254 -10.75 8.38 -20.72
C LEU A 254 -11.67 7.43 -21.48
N LEU A 255 -11.82 6.18 -21.03
CA LEU A 255 -12.76 5.21 -21.60
C LEU A 255 -14.19 5.75 -21.62
N LYS A 256 -14.66 6.36 -20.52
CA LYS A 256 -16.01 6.95 -20.43
C LYS A 256 -16.16 8.17 -21.35
N GLU A 257 -15.11 8.97 -21.50
CA GLU A 257 -15.13 10.16 -22.35
C GLU A 257 -15.06 9.81 -23.84
N LEU A 258 -14.13 8.94 -24.22
CA LEU A 258 -13.70 8.74 -25.60
C LEU A 258 -14.34 7.52 -26.29
N CYS A 259 -15.05 6.62 -25.60
CA CYS A 259 -15.68 5.48 -26.27
C CYS A 259 -17.05 5.79 -26.90
N PRO A 260 -17.40 5.17 -28.04
CA PRO A 260 -18.66 5.42 -28.75
C PRO A 260 -19.89 4.84 -28.05
N LEU A 261 -19.79 3.76 -27.27
CA LEU A 261 -20.93 3.17 -26.55
C LEU A 261 -20.85 3.50 -25.04
N SER A 262 -21.72 4.42 -24.60
CA SER A 262 -21.77 4.90 -23.20
C SER A 262 -22.60 4.04 -22.25
N ASN A 263 -23.21 2.95 -22.73
CA ASN A 263 -23.97 2.03 -21.88
C ASN A 263 -23.03 1.42 -20.81
N PRO A 264 -23.38 1.45 -19.51
CA PRO A 264 -22.59 0.86 -18.43
C PRO A 264 -22.07 -0.56 -18.71
N VAL A 265 -22.88 -1.43 -19.32
CA VAL A 265 -22.46 -2.82 -19.64
C VAL A 265 -21.33 -2.84 -20.67
N MET A 266 -21.41 -2.00 -21.71
CA MET A 266 -20.39 -1.93 -22.76
C MET A 266 -19.10 -1.29 -22.25
N VAL A 267 -19.22 -0.24 -21.43
CA VAL A 267 -18.08 0.41 -20.78
C VAL A 267 -17.36 -0.59 -19.86
N SER A 268 -18.12 -1.33 -19.06
CA SER A 268 -17.58 -2.31 -18.11
C SER A 268 -16.89 -3.50 -18.81
N GLY A 269 -17.46 -3.98 -19.93
CA GLY A 269 -16.81 -5.00 -20.78
C GLY A 269 -15.52 -4.49 -21.43
N ALA A 270 -15.51 -3.26 -21.95
CA ALA A 270 -14.33 -2.64 -22.54
C ALA A 270 -13.24 -2.38 -21.49
N PHE A 271 -13.61 -1.93 -20.29
CA PHE A 271 -12.68 -1.76 -19.17
C PHE A 271 -12.05 -3.10 -18.77
N GLY A 272 -12.84 -4.18 -18.73
CA GLY A 272 -12.33 -5.52 -18.50
C GLY A 272 -11.26 -5.92 -19.52
N THR A 273 -11.49 -5.66 -20.81
CA THR A 273 -10.48 -5.89 -21.87
C THR A 273 -9.23 -5.04 -21.68
N LEU A 274 -9.37 -3.75 -21.35
CA LEU A 274 -8.26 -2.83 -21.11
C LEU A 274 -7.34 -3.30 -19.98
N LEU A 275 -7.93 -3.88 -18.93
CA LEU A 275 -7.18 -4.35 -17.76
C LEU A 275 -6.34 -5.59 -18.03
N VAL A 276 -6.77 -6.51 -18.90
CA VAL A 276 -6.09 -7.81 -19.13
C VAL A 276 -4.56 -7.68 -19.29
N PRO A 277 -4.02 -6.87 -20.23
CA PRO A 277 -2.57 -6.75 -20.39
C PRO A 277 -1.87 -6.10 -19.17
N ILE A 278 -2.54 -5.17 -18.48
CA ILE A 278 -1.98 -4.50 -17.29
C ILE A 278 -1.83 -5.50 -16.13
N LEU A 279 -2.84 -6.35 -15.91
CA LEU A 279 -2.83 -7.40 -14.89
C LEU A 279 -1.79 -8.47 -15.17
N GLN A 280 -1.58 -8.80 -16.46
CA GLN A 280 -0.52 -9.71 -16.88
C GLN A 280 0.86 -9.15 -16.53
N LEU A 281 1.09 -7.85 -16.77
CA LEU A 281 2.32 -7.18 -16.36
C LEU A 281 2.50 -7.20 -14.84
N PHE A 282 1.46 -6.90 -14.06
CA PHE A 282 1.46 -7.00 -12.60
C PHE A 282 1.94 -8.37 -12.12
N ASN A 283 1.27 -9.43 -12.59
CA ASN A 283 1.61 -10.81 -12.23
C ASN A 283 3.04 -11.18 -12.64
N GLN A 284 3.50 -10.73 -13.81
CA GLN A 284 4.85 -11.00 -14.28
C GLN A 284 5.90 -10.41 -13.35
N ILE A 285 5.78 -9.12 -13.01
CA ILE A 285 6.75 -8.44 -12.12
C ILE A 285 6.68 -9.01 -10.71
N LEU A 286 5.48 -9.23 -10.17
CA LEU A 286 5.31 -9.83 -8.85
C LEU A 286 5.90 -11.24 -8.78
N THR A 287 5.69 -12.07 -9.80
CA THR A 287 6.25 -13.43 -9.85
C THR A 287 7.78 -13.42 -9.89
N GLN A 288 8.37 -12.49 -10.64
CA GLN A 288 9.82 -12.31 -10.67
C GLN A 288 10.38 -11.89 -9.30
N LEU A 289 9.70 -10.94 -8.62
CA LEU A 289 10.06 -10.51 -7.28
C LEU A 289 9.94 -11.65 -6.26
N ILE A 290 8.84 -12.41 -6.29
CA ILE A 290 8.62 -13.60 -5.45
C ILE A 290 9.71 -14.64 -5.69
N THR A 291 10.11 -14.86 -6.95
CA THR A 291 11.17 -15.82 -7.30
C THR A 291 12.52 -15.39 -6.74
N LEU A 292 12.82 -14.09 -6.79
CA LEU A 292 14.03 -13.53 -6.17
C LEU A 292 14.02 -13.73 -4.66
N ILE A 293 12.91 -13.43 -3.99
CA ILE A 293 12.76 -13.61 -2.53
C ILE A 293 12.94 -15.09 -2.16
N LYS A 294 12.32 -16.01 -2.92
CA LYS A 294 12.41 -17.46 -2.69
C LYS A 294 13.84 -18.00 -2.82
N LYS A 295 14.69 -17.39 -3.66
CA LYS A 295 16.09 -17.80 -3.85
C LYS A 295 16.91 -17.59 -2.57
N SER A 296 16.60 -16.57 -1.77
CA SER A 296 17.26 -16.31 -0.49
C SER A 296 16.32 -15.56 0.45
N LEU A 297 15.53 -16.31 1.22
CA LEU A 297 14.56 -15.70 2.15
C LEU A 297 15.26 -14.92 3.27
N HIS A 298 16.40 -15.41 3.78
CA HIS A 298 17.17 -14.73 4.81
C HIS A 298 17.66 -13.34 4.35
N LYS A 299 18.05 -13.18 3.08
CA LYS A 299 18.53 -11.90 2.54
C LYS A 299 17.39 -10.95 2.18
N TYR A 300 16.27 -11.49 1.69
CA TYR A 300 15.16 -10.72 1.12
C TYR A 300 13.90 -10.73 2.00
N ASN A 301 13.99 -11.10 3.28
CA ASN A 301 12.86 -11.11 4.22
C ASN A 301 12.18 -9.74 4.34
N PHE A 302 12.97 -8.67 4.49
CA PHE A 302 12.47 -7.31 4.60
C PHE A 302 11.91 -6.76 3.28
N LEU A 303 12.41 -7.26 2.14
CA LEU A 303 11.77 -7.01 0.85
C LEU A 303 10.38 -7.66 0.80
N ALA A 304 10.25 -8.90 1.27
CA ALA A 304 8.97 -9.59 1.32
C ALA A 304 7.97 -8.87 2.25
N LEU A 305 8.41 -8.46 3.45
CA LEU A 305 7.60 -7.72 4.42
C LEU A 305 7.15 -6.37 3.89
N SER A 306 8.08 -5.60 3.30
CA SER A 306 7.77 -4.28 2.73
C SER A 306 6.85 -4.38 1.51
N ALA A 307 7.08 -5.36 0.61
CA ALA A 307 6.18 -5.61 -0.52
C ALA A 307 4.79 -6.07 -0.07
N TYR A 308 4.71 -6.90 0.97
CA TYR A 308 3.45 -7.35 1.57
C TYR A 308 2.68 -6.16 2.19
N GLU A 309 3.36 -5.32 2.96
CA GLU A 309 2.78 -4.08 3.53
C GLU A 309 2.23 -3.16 2.43
N GLY A 310 3.02 -2.96 1.38
CA GLY A 310 2.66 -2.15 0.23
C GLY A 310 1.37 -2.64 -0.43
N LEU A 311 1.31 -3.92 -0.80
CA LEU A 311 0.10 -4.49 -1.39
C LEU A 311 -1.09 -4.47 -0.44
N LEU A 312 -0.87 -4.69 0.86
CA LEU A 312 -1.95 -4.69 1.85
C LEU A 312 -2.60 -3.31 1.93
N SER A 313 -1.79 -2.24 1.90
CA SER A 313 -2.28 -0.86 1.90
C SER A 313 -3.08 -0.49 0.65
N LEU A 314 -2.84 -1.16 -0.48
CA LEU A 314 -3.51 -0.90 -1.76
C LEU A 314 -4.69 -1.83 -2.04
N ASN A 315 -4.94 -2.80 -1.15
CA ASN A 315 -5.94 -3.84 -1.39
C ASN A 315 -7.36 -3.25 -1.61
N GLN A 316 -7.76 -2.24 -0.82
CA GLN A 316 -9.08 -1.62 -0.98
C GLN A 316 -9.21 -0.92 -2.34
N HIS A 317 -8.21 -0.11 -2.71
CA HIS A 317 -8.23 0.61 -3.98
C HIS A 317 -8.25 -0.35 -5.18
N TRP A 318 -7.57 -1.49 -5.08
CA TRP A 318 -7.64 -2.55 -6.08
C TRP A 318 -9.03 -3.15 -6.22
N GLU A 319 -9.69 -3.52 -5.12
CA GLU A 319 -11.05 -4.07 -5.12
C GLU A 319 -12.04 -3.07 -5.77
N GLU A 320 -11.90 -1.77 -5.48
CA GLU A 320 -12.71 -0.72 -6.10
C GLU A 320 -12.50 -0.62 -7.63
N VAL A 321 -11.26 -0.83 -8.09
CA VAL A 321 -10.93 -0.90 -9.52
C VAL A 321 -11.53 -2.17 -10.15
N LEU A 322 -11.39 -3.33 -9.50
CA LEU A 322 -11.92 -4.60 -10.00
C LEU A 322 -13.44 -4.62 -10.09
N ALA A 323 -14.13 -3.99 -9.15
CA ALA A 323 -15.59 -3.87 -9.14
C ALA A 323 -16.17 -3.15 -10.37
N ARG A 324 -15.33 -2.41 -11.12
CA ARG A 324 -15.73 -1.72 -12.36
C ARG A 324 -15.73 -2.66 -13.58
N ARG A 325 -15.19 -3.89 -13.46
CA ARG A 325 -15.24 -4.94 -14.52
C ARG A 325 -16.66 -5.46 -14.71
N GLY A 326 -16.95 -5.95 -15.93
CA GLY A 326 -18.26 -6.47 -16.28
C GLY A 326 -18.64 -7.70 -15.46
N PRO A 327 -19.94 -8.01 -15.30
CA PRO A 327 -20.40 -9.19 -14.56
C PRO A 327 -19.81 -10.49 -15.12
N ASP A 328 -19.58 -10.56 -16.43
CA ASP A 328 -18.95 -11.71 -17.11
C ASP A 328 -17.50 -11.97 -16.66
N ARG A 329 -16.84 -10.96 -16.09
CA ARG A 329 -15.46 -11.01 -15.60
C ARG A 329 -15.34 -10.87 -14.09
N ALA A 330 -16.46 -10.76 -13.36
CA ALA A 330 -16.47 -10.64 -11.90
C ALA A 330 -15.96 -11.91 -11.20
N ALA A 331 -16.02 -13.07 -11.88
CA ALA A 331 -15.48 -14.34 -11.41
C ALA A 331 -14.00 -14.59 -11.82
N GLU A 332 -13.38 -13.65 -12.54
CA GLU A 332 -11.95 -13.75 -12.85
C GLU A 332 -11.10 -13.62 -11.58
N LYS A 333 -9.87 -14.14 -11.63
CA LYS A 333 -8.97 -14.15 -10.48
C LYS A 333 -8.68 -12.73 -9.99
N ASN A 334 -8.57 -12.56 -8.68
CA ASN A 334 -8.05 -11.34 -8.08
C ASN A 334 -6.54 -11.51 -7.89
N GLU A 335 -5.78 -10.94 -8.83
CA GLU A 335 -4.33 -11.06 -8.92
C GLU A 335 -3.61 -10.53 -7.68
N ILE A 336 -4.08 -9.41 -7.10
CA ILE A 336 -3.51 -8.85 -5.87
C ILE A 336 -3.79 -9.75 -4.68
N LYS A 337 -4.99 -10.32 -4.57
CA LYS A 337 -5.32 -11.25 -3.48
C LYS A 337 -4.46 -12.51 -3.52
N ASP A 338 -4.24 -13.08 -4.70
CA ASP A 338 -3.34 -14.21 -4.90
C ASP A 338 -1.87 -13.82 -4.59
N GLY A 339 -1.47 -12.63 -5.00
CA GLY A 339 -0.17 -12.03 -4.70
C GLY A 339 0.08 -11.82 -3.20
N LEU A 340 -0.89 -11.23 -2.50
CA LEU A 340 -0.89 -11.04 -1.05
C LEU A 340 -0.79 -12.36 -0.32
N THR A 341 -1.54 -13.37 -0.74
CA THR A 341 -1.48 -14.72 -0.16
C THR A 341 -0.08 -15.32 -0.33
N SER A 342 0.52 -15.15 -1.51
CA SER A 342 1.86 -15.64 -1.81
C SER A 342 2.96 -14.94 -1.01
N LEU A 343 2.92 -13.60 -0.91
CA LEU A 343 3.86 -12.83 -0.09
C LEU A 343 3.68 -13.11 1.41
N ARG A 344 2.42 -13.22 1.87
CA ARG A 344 2.11 -13.58 3.27
C ARG A 344 2.72 -14.93 3.62
N ALA A 345 2.59 -15.95 2.76
CA ALA A 345 3.20 -17.26 3.01
C ALA A 345 4.73 -17.18 3.16
N LEU A 346 5.41 -16.32 2.39
CA LEU A 346 6.85 -16.07 2.53
C LEU A 346 7.19 -15.35 3.84
N CYS A 347 6.41 -14.33 4.21
CA CYS A 347 6.59 -13.62 5.48
C CYS A 347 6.42 -14.56 6.68
N LEU A 348 5.34 -15.35 6.69
CA LEU A 348 5.06 -16.34 7.74
C LEU A 348 6.22 -17.34 7.92
N ARG A 349 6.82 -17.79 6.83
CA ARG A 349 7.95 -18.73 6.86
C ARG A 349 9.26 -18.08 7.32
N SER A 350 9.41 -16.78 7.13
CA SER A 350 10.65 -16.05 7.46
C SER A 350 10.93 -15.99 8.97
N PHE A 351 9.91 -15.90 9.82
CA PHE A 351 10.10 -15.82 11.28
C PHE A 351 10.68 -17.12 11.89
N PRO A 352 10.13 -18.32 11.63
CA PRO A 352 10.75 -19.57 12.06
C PRO A 352 12.14 -19.80 11.47
N GLU A 353 12.34 -19.52 10.17
CA GLU A 353 13.63 -19.70 9.50
C GLU A 353 14.71 -18.84 10.18
N PHE A 354 14.39 -17.60 10.54
CA PHE A 354 15.30 -16.72 11.26
C PHE A 354 15.72 -17.27 12.63
N LEU A 355 14.78 -17.81 13.42
CA LEU A 355 15.11 -18.46 14.69
C LEU A 355 15.95 -19.73 14.49
N ALA A 356 15.68 -20.50 13.44
CA ALA A 356 16.46 -21.68 13.08
C ALA A 356 17.89 -21.30 12.69
N ASP A 357 18.08 -20.23 11.91
CA ASP A 357 19.39 -19.72 11.50
C ASP A 357 20.24 -19.31 12.71
N ILE A 358 19.65 -18.65 13.71
CA ILE A 358 20.32 -18.32 14.98
C ILE A 358 20.81 -19.58 15.71
N LYS A 359 19.97 -20.62 15.77
CA LYS A 359 20.32 -21.89 16.42
C LYS A 359 21.38 -22.66 15.64
N MET A 360 21.31 -22.68 14.32
CA MET A 360 22.33 -23.29 13.46
C MET A 360 23.67 -22.57 13.59
N GLY A 361 23.65 -21.23 13.68
CA GLY A 361 24.84 -20.42 13.97
C GLY A 361 25.52 -20.80 15.29
N ALA A 362 24.74 -21.24 16.28
CA ALA A 362 25.25 -21.72 17.57
C ALA A 362 25.90 -23.12 17.50
N MET A 363 25.73 -23.86 16.40
CA MET A 363 26.40 -25.15 16.18
C MET A 363 27.75 -24.99 15.46
N ALA A 364 28.04 -23.82 14.90
CA ALA A 364 29.30 -23.56 14.23
C ALA A 364 30.46 -23.57 15.26
N ARG A 365 31.47 -24.41 15.02
CA ARG A 365 32.68 -24.44 15.86
C ARG A 365 33.56 -23.24 15.53
N GLY A 366 33.57 -22.25 16.43
CA GLY A 366 34.52 -21.15 16.41
C GLY A 366 35.91 -21.54 16.93
N SER A 367 36.88 -20.62 16.80
CA SER A 367 38.17 -20.75 17.48
C SER A 367 38.00 -20.69 18.99
N ASP A 368 38.69 -21.58 19.72
CA ASP A 368 38.66 -21.69 21.19
C ASP A 368 39.17 -20.44 21.93
N THR A 369 39.74 -19.46 21.23
CA THR A 369 40.25 -18.20 21.80
C THR A 369 39.57 -16.95 21.24
N SER A 370 38.58 -17.11 20.35
CA SER A 370 37.88 -15.97 19.76
C SER A 370 36.94 -15.31 20.78
N THR A 371 37.10 -14.00 20.96
CA THR A 371 36.23 -13.15 21.78
C THR A 371 35.36 -12.21 20.94
N LYS A 372 35.40 -12.38 19.61
CA LYS A 372 34.65 -11.56 18.66
C LYS A 372 33.14 -11.82 18.75
N LEU A 373 32.38 -10.86 18.25
CA LEU A 373 30.94 -11.01 18.07
C LEU A 373 30.64 -12.13 17.06
N MET A 374 29.58 -12.89 17.33
CA MET A 374 29.08 -13.87 16.37
C MET A 374 28.25 -13.18 15.29
N ASP A 375 28.33 -13.70 14.05
CA ASP A 375 27.55 -13.17 12.92
C ASP A 375 26.04 -13.21 13.18
N PHE A 376 25.54 -14.22 13.89
CA PHE A 376 24.11 -14.27 14.24
C PHE A 376 23.73 -13.23 15.31
N THR A 377 24.68 -12.77 16.14
CA THR A 377 24.44 -11.69 17.12
C THR A 377 24.29 -10.35 16.43
N THR A 378 25.18 -10.02 15.50
CA THR A 378 25.09 -8.80 14.69
C THR A 378 23.89 -8.83 13.75
N SER A 379 23.56 -10.01 13.19
CA SER A 379 22.37 -10.21 12.37
C SER A 379 21.08 -10.05 13.18
N ALA A 380 21.05 -10.54 14.43
CA ALA A 380 19.89 -10.37 15.32
C ALA A 380 19.61 -8.90 15.64
N VAL A 381 20.66 -8.13 15.94
CA VAL A 381 20.54 -6.68 16.11
C VAL A 381 20.02 -6.00 14.85
N SER A 382 20.66 -6.29 13.71
CA SER A 382 20.29 -5.69 12.42
C SER A 382 18.85 -6.03 12.00
N TYR A 383 18.37 -7.23 12.33
CA TYR A 383 17.00 -7.66 12.08
C TYR A 383 16.01 -6.88 12.95
N ILE A 384 16.21 -6.85 14.27
CA ILE A 384 15.30 -6.15 15.19
C ILE A 384 15.27 -4.64 14.92
N GLU A 385 16.42 -4.03 14.61
CA GLU A 385 16.52 -2.59 14.29
C GLU A 385 15.73 -2.20 13.01
N ARG A 386 15.46 -3.15 12.11
CA ARG A 386 14.72 -2.92 10.85
C ARG A 386 13.22 -3.17 10.96
N ILE A 387 12.75 -3.90 11.98
CA ILE A 387 11.31 -4.20 12.13
C ILE A 387 10.43 -2.95 12.25
N PRO A 388 10.82 -1.87 12.98
CA PRO A 388 9.97 -0.67 13.08
C PRO A 388 9.58 -0.07 11.73
N GLU A 389 10.39 -0.23 10.68
CA GLU A 389 10.09 0.27 9.32
C GLU A 389 8.95 -0.49 8.63
N VAL A 390 8.61 -1.70 9.08
CA VAL A 390 7.59 -2.59 8.50
C VAL A 390 6.69 -3.21 9.58
N LEU A 391 6.48 -2.47 10.68
CA LEU A 391 5.82 -2.97 11.88
C LEU A 391 4.41 -3.50 11.60
N SER A 392 3.64 -2.81 10.74
CA SER A 392 2.26 -3.19 10.43
C SER A 392 2.18 -4.54 9.70
N ALA A 393 3.13 -4.81 8.78
CA ALA A 393 3.23 -6.08 8.09
C ALA A 393 3.69 -7.21 9.02
N VAL A 394 4.65 -6.92 9.91
CA VAL A 394 5.11 -7.90 10.90
C VAL A 394 3.97 -8.26 11.86
N GLU A 395 3.25 -7.29 12.40
CA GLU A 395 2.10 -7.53 13.27
C GLU A 395 1.00 -8.34 12.55
N SER A 396 0.62 -7.94 11.34
CA SER A 396 -0.36 -8.67 10.51
C SER A 396 0.08 -10.13 10.26
N ALA A 397 1.36 -10.35 9.95
CA ALA A 397 1.89 -11.68 9.68
C ALA A 397 2.04 -12.53 10.95
N LEU A 398 2.43 -11.94 12.09
CA LEU A 398 2.49 -12.67 13.35
C LEU A 398 1.10 -13.06 13.86
N LEU A 399 0.12 -12.15 13.76
CA LEU A 399 -1.29 -12.46 14.09
C LEU A 399 -1.83 -13.60 13.23
N ALA A 400 -1.45 -13.62 11.96
CA ALA A 400 -1.79 -14.69 11.03
C ALA A 400 -1.12 -16.02 11.35
N LEU A 401 0.13 -15.99 11.83
CA LEU A 401 0.88 -17.18 12.22
C LEU A 401 0.31 -17.78 13.51
N GLY A 402 -0.17 -16.93 14.41
CA GLY A 402 -0.59 -17.27 15.77
C GLY A 402 0.60 -17.23 16.73
N ASP A 403 0.32 -16.76 17.95
CA ASP A 403 1.34 -16.57 18.99
C ASP A 403 2.09 -17.88 19.30
N GLY A 404 3.41 -17.80 19.35
CA GLY A 404 4.32 -18.92 19.63
C GLY A 404 4.50 -19.94 18.48
N ASN A 405 3.71 -19.87 17.41
CA ASN A 405 3.83 -20.83 16.30
C ASN A 405 5.14 -20.67 15.50
N TRP A 406 5.83 -19.52 15.63
CA TRP A 406 7.17 -19.32 15.08
C TRP A 406 8.25 -20.26 15.67
N LYS A 407 7.98 -20.90 16.81
CA LYS A 407 8.90 -21.90 17.41
C LYS A 407 8.76 -23.31 16.84
N MET A 408 7.88 -23.53 15.86
CA MET A 408 7.73 -24.82 15.14
C MET A 408 7.61 -26.06 16.07
N GLY A 409 6.90 -25.93 17.19
CA GLY A 409 6.65 -27.04 18.13
C GLY A 409 7.66 -27.22 19.27
N GLU A 410 8.70 -26.38 19.36
CA GLU A 410 9.63 -26.39 20.51
C GLU A 410 9.13 -25.59 21.73
N GLY A 411 7.97 -24.94 21.62
CA GLY A 411 7.32 -24.22 22.71
C GLY A 411 6.16 -25.01 23.30
N VAL A 412 6.00 -24.96 24.64
CA VAL A 412 4.75 -25.30 25.31
C VAL A 412 3.63 -24.59 24.57
N LYS A 413 2.65 -25.35 24.04
CA LYS A 413 1.38 -24.76 23.62
C LYS A 413 0.88 -23.99 24.83
N VAL A 414 0.89 -22.67 24.77
CA VAL A 414 0.19 -21.85 25.76
C VAL A 414 -1.30 -22.04 25.46
N GLY A 415 -1.80 -23.21 25.84
CA GLY A 415 -3.21 -23.57 25.88
C GLY A 415 -3.92 -22.95 27.07
N ASN A 416 -3.36 -21.87 27.63
CA ASN A 416 -4.08 -20.95 28.47
C ASN A 416 -4.08 -19.61 27.75
N LYS A 417 -5.26 -19.06 27.54
CA LYS A 417 -5.43 -17.61 27.48
C LYS A 417 -4.96 -17.03 28.82
N ASN A 418 -3.64 -16.96 29.04
CA ASN A 418 -3.14 -15.94 29.92
C ASN A 418 -3.22 -14.68 29.08
N GLU A 419 -4.14 -13.82 29.47
CA GLU A 419 -4.18 -12.41 29.11
C GLU A 419 -2.87 -11.75 29.60
N GLU A 420 -1.72 -12.17 29.07
CA GLU A 420 -0.45 -11.48 29.27
C GLU A 420 -0.52 -10.21 28.40
N GLU A 421 -0.41 -9.05 29.06
CA GLU A 421 -0.62 -7.69 28.57
C GLU A 421 0.40 -7.22 27.50
N GLY A 422 0.94 -8.13 26.67
CA GLY A 422 1.95 -7.84 25.66
C GLY A 422 1.41 -7.92 24.23
N ASN A 423 1.88 -7.02 23.36
CA ASN A 423 1.63 -7.12 21.92
C ASN A 423 2.32 -8.39 21.37
N ILE A 424 1.72 -9.10 20.41
CA ILE A 424 2.30 -10.29 19.75
C ILE A 424 3.72 -10.05 19.23
N VAL A 425 4.01 -8.80 18.83
CA VAL A 425 5.35 -8.38 18.40
C VAL A 425 6.35 -8.48 19.57
N GLU A 426 5.98 -8.07 20.77
CA GLU A 426 6.83 -8.16 21.97
C GLU A 426 7.11 -9.61 22.34
N HIS A 427 6.14 -10.51 22.19
CA HIS A 427 6.33 -11.95 22.41
C HIS A 427 7.35 -12.52 21.43
N PHE A 428 7.24 -12.16 20.15
CA PHE A 428 8.22 -12.56 19.14
C PHE A 428 9.61 -11.98 19.44
N MET A 429 9.71 -10.70 19.86
CA MET A 429 10.97 -10.07 20.25
C MET A 429 11.61 -10.79 21.45
N HIS A 430 10.80 -11.13 22.46
CA HIS A 430 11.25 -11.90 23.62
C HIS A 430 11.88 -13.23 23.18
N ASP A 431 11.23 -13.93 22.25
CA ASP A 431 11.67 -15.23 21.77
C ASP A 431 12.94 -15.16 20.93
N VAL A 432 13.09 -14.13 20.09
CA VAL A 432 14.34 -13.87 19.36
C VAL A 432 15.48 -13.60 20.36
N VAL A 433 15.31 -12.66 21.29
CA VAL A 433 16.35 -12.29 22.26
C VAL A 433 16.75 -13.47 23.13
N THR A 434 15.79 -14.20 23.69
CA THR A 434 16.06 -15.38 24.53
C THR A 434 16.74 -16.51 23.75
N THR A 435 16.37 -16.70 22.47
CA THR A 435 17.04 -17.69 21.60
C THR A 435 18.50 -17.30 21.37
N VAL A 436 18.79 -16.03 21.06
CA VAL A 436 20.18 -15.55 20.88
C VAL A 436 20.99 -15.72 22.17
N VAL A 437 20.44 -15.32 23.32
CA VAL A 437 21.10 -15.44 24.63
C VAL A 437 21.38 -16.90 24.99
N SER A 438 20.42 -17.79 24.76
CA SER A 438 20.55 -19.23 25.02
C SER A 438 21.62 -19.88 24.11
N SER A 439 21.61 -19.52 22.82
CA SER A 439 22.61 -19.95 21.84
C SER A 439 24.03 -19.51 22.23
N LEU A 440 24.22 -18.24 22.60
CA LEU A 440 25.50 -17.72 23.08
C LEU A 440 25.97 -18.40 24.36
N THR A 441 25.04 -18.62 25.30
CA THR A 441 25.34 -19.29 26.57
C THR A 441 25.79 -20.73 26.32
N THR A 442 25.11 -21.44 25.43
CA THR A 442 25.48 -22.82 25.04
C THR A 442 26.86 -22.85 24.40
N LEU A 443 27.14 -21.94 23.46
CA LEU A 443 28.44 -21.85 22.80
C LEU A 443 29.58 -21.54 23.79
N SER A 444 29.34 -20.65 24.76
CA SER A 444 30.33 -20.31 25.78
C SER A 444 30.72 -21.49 26.69
N LYS A 445 29.81 -22.46 26.86
CA LYS A 445 30.05 -23.65 27.69
C LYS A 445 30.77 -24.77 26.93
N THR A 446 30.71 -24.79 25.60
CA THR A 446 31.29 -25.87 24.78
C THR A 446 32.74 -25.62 24.37
N GLN A 447 33.22 -24.38 24.45
CA GLN A 447 34.60 -24.00 24.12
C GLN A 447 35.61 -24.42 25.21
N ARG A 448 36.85 -24.75 24.81
CA ARG A 448 37.85 -25.39 25.70
C ARG A 448 38.55 -24.46 26.70
N ARG A 449 38.46 -23.13 26.55
CA ARG A 449 39.24 -22.15 27.33
C ARG A 449 38.34 -21.22 28.16
N PRO A 450 37.89 -21.63 29.36
CA PRO A 450 36.87 -20.91 30.14
C PRO A 450 37.10 -19.38 30.31
N PRO A 451 38.32 -18.88 30.57
CA PRO A 451 38.53 -17.43 30.68
C PRO A 451 38.21 -16.65 29.39
N PHE A 452 38.57 -17.19 28.22
CA PHE A 452 38.24 -16.56 26.93
C PHE A 452 36.74 -16.64 26.64
N ASN A 453 36.10 -17.77 26.96
CA ASN A 453 34.66 -17.96 26.78
C ASN A 453 33.84 -16.94 27.58
N SER A 454 34.31 -16.60 28.78
CA SER A 454 33.64 -15.60 29.62
C SER A 454 33.71 -14.19 29.04
N VAL A 455 34.82 -13.83 28.39
CA VAL A 455 34.96 -12.57 27.64
C VAL A 455 34.08 -12.59 26.39
N PHE A 456 34.09 -13.68 25.64
CA PHE A 456 33.23 -13.89 24.47
C PHE A 456 31.74 -13.69 24.81
N LEU A 457 31.27 -14.32 25.89
CA LEU A 457 29.88 -14.22 26.31
C LEU A 457 29.55 -12.79 26.75
N LEU A 458 30.42 -12.15 27.53
CA LEU A 458 30.25 -10.77 27.97
C LEU A 458 30.15 -9.80 26.79
N ASN A 459 31.04 -9.93 25.79
CA ASN A 459 31.03 -9.07 24.60
C ASN A 459 29.71 -9.17 23.82
N ASN A 460 29.26 -10.39 23.52
CA ASN A 460 28.05 -10.59 22.73
C ASN A 460 26.79 -10.14 23.48
N ILE A 461 26.67 -10.44 24.78
CA ILE A 461 25.52 -10.01 25.59
C ILE A 461 25.52 -8.49 25.79
N SER A 462 26.69 -7.88 26.02
CA SER A 462 26.79 -6.42 26.13
C SER A 462 26.39 -5.73 24.83
N TYR A 463 26.81 -6.27 23.68
CA TYR A 463 26.42 -5.75 22.37
C TYR A 463 24.90 -5.76 22.18
N LEU A 464 24.21 -6.86 22.50
CA LEU A 464 22.74 -6.93 22.46
C LEU A 464 22.10 -5.89 23.40
N ARG A 465 22.60 -5.79 24.64
CA ARG A 465 22.10 -4.82 25.62
C ARG A 465 22.27 -3.38 25.15
N GLN A 466 23.41 -3.06 24.55
CA GLN A 466 23.70 -1.73 24.04
C GLN A 466 22.69 -1.34 22.95
N HIS A 467 22.49 -2.22 21.97
CA HIS A 467 21.63 -1.96 20.82
C HIS A 467 20.13 -2.05 21.10
N PHE A 468 19.70 -2.76 22.14
CA PHE A 468 18.27 -2.90 22.44
C PHE A 468 17.78 -2.00 23.59
N LEU A 469 18.64 -1.68 24.57
CA LEU A 469 18.20 -1.01 25.80
C LEU A 469 18.90 0.33 26.07
N VAL A 470 20.19 0.47 25.73
CA VAL A 470 21.00 1.62 26.17
C VAL A 470 21.05 2.71 25.11
N GLN A 471 21.44 2.34 23.89
CA GLN A 471 21.60 3.24 22.74
C GLN A 471 21.14 2.52 21.46
N PRO A 472 19.83 2.30 21.32
CA PRO A 472 19.28 1.73 20.09
C PRO A 472 19.50 2.69 18.93
N ARG A 473 19.90 2.16 17.77
CA ARG A 473 20.04 2.98 16.54
C ARG A 473 18.71 3.45 16.00
N ASN A 474 17.65 2.66 16.21
CA ASN A 474 16.29 2.96 15.81
C ASN A 474 15.43 3.22 17.05
N GLU A 475 14.83 4.42 17.13
CA GLU A 475 14.01 4.87 18.25
C GLU A 475 12.74 4.01 18.46
N GLY A 476 12.31 3.26 17.44
CA GLY A 476 11.17 2.35 17.54
C GLY A 476 11.45 1.04 18.28
N VAL A 477 12.72 0.67 18.49
CA VAL A 477 13.09 -0.62 19.11
C VAL A 477 12.62 -0.71 20.58
N PRO A 478 12.87 0.28 21.46
CA PRO A 478 12.44 0.19 22.86
C PRO A 478 10.95 -0.06 23.05
N ALA A 479 10.10 0.45 22.15
CA ALA A 479 8.65 0.26 22.21
C ALA A 479 8.21 -1.19 21.93
N MET A 480 9.07 -2.00 21.29
CA MET A 480 8.80 -3.41 21.00
C MET A 480 9.45 -4.37 22.00
N ILE A 481 10.28 -3.85 22.92
CA ILE A 481 10.96 -4.67 23.93
C ILE A 481 10.15 -4.62 25.22
N SER A 482 9.48 -5.73 25.54
CA SER A 482 8.73 -5.83 26.79
C SER A 482 9.65 -5.72 28.03
N PRO A 483 9.12 -5.25 29.19
CA PRO A 483 9.89 -5.20 30.44
C PRO A 483 10.54 -6.54 30.80
N ARG A 484 9.81 -7.65 30.58
CA ARG A 484 10.32 -9.02 30.76
C ARG A 484 11.55 -9.32 29.90
N THR A 485 11.57 -8.84 28.66
CA THR A 485 12.71 -9.03 27.74
C THR A 485 13.90 -8.19 28.19
N ALA A 486 13.66 -6.94 28.61
CA ALA A 486 14.69 -6.08 29.15
C ALA A 486 15.31 -6.67 30.44
N GLU A 487 14.50 -7.21 31.34
CA GLU A 487 14.94 -7.89 32.56
C GLU A 487 15.75 -9.16 32.27
N ALA A 488 15.29 -9.99 31.33
CA ALA A 488 16.01 -11.19 30.91
C ALA A 488 17.41 -10.84 30.35
N LEU A 489 17.51 -9.80 29.52
CA LEU A 489 18.78 -9.35 28.95
C LEU A 489 19.70 -8.73 30.01
N ASN A 490 19.17 -7.91 30.92
CA ASN A 490 19.93 -7.36 32.05
C ASN A 490 20.39 -8.46 33.02
N SER A 491 19.58 -9.51 33.23
CA SER A 491 19.94 -10.68 34.03
C SER A 491 21.07 -11.48 33.37
N ALA A 492 20.98 -11.71 32.05
CA ALA A 492 22.03 -12.36 31.27
C ALA A 492 23.33 -11.56 31.31
N TYR A 493 23.27 -10.22 31.21
CA TYR A 493 24.44 -9.35 31.32
C TYR A 493 25.11 -9.45 32.70
N ARG A 494 24.32 -9.38 33.78
CA ARG A 494 24.85 -9.56 35.16
C ARG A 494 25.52 -10.92 35.34
N THR A 495 24.92 -11.97 34.80
CA THR A 495 25.47 -13.34 34.85
C THR A 495 26.78 -13.45 34.06
N ALA A 496 26.83 -12.90 32.85
CA ALA A 496 28.04 -12.89 32.01
C ALA A 496 29.18 -12.08 32.66
N LYS A 497 28.85 -10.92 33.23
CA LYS A 497 29.80 -10.05 33.96
C LYS A 497 30.35 -10.74 35.21
N ALA A 498 29.49 -11.39 35.99
CA ALA A 498 29.91 -12.18 37.15
C ALA A 498 30.82 -13.35 36.73
N GLY A 499 30.45 -14.11 35.70
CA GLY A 499 31.28 -15.20 35.17
C GLY A 499 32.64 -14.75 34.63
N TYR A 500 32.69 -13.58 33.99
CA TYR A 500 33.94 -12.96 33.57
C TYR A 500 34.86 -12.63 34.75
N PHE A 501 34.30 -12.00 35.80
CA PHE A 501 35.05 -11.72 37.02
C PHE A 501 35.54 -13.01 37.70
N ASP A 502 34.67 -14.02 37.81
CA ASP A 502 34.98 -15.27 38.50
C ASP A 502 36.09 -16.07 37.81
N LEU A 503 36.11 -16.10 36.47
CA LEU A 503 37.10 -16.88 35.73
C LEU A 503 38.41 -16.14 35.47
N ASN A 504 38.41 -14.80 35.49
CA ASN A 504 39.61 -14.01 35.22
C ASN A 504 40.27 -13.45 36.48
N PHE A 505 39.50 -13.00 37.47
CA PHE A 505 40.03 -12.21 38.59
C PHE A 505 39.84 -12.84 39.97
N SER A 506 38.80 -13.66 40.19
CA SER A 506 38.61 -14.40 41.45
C SER A 506 39.82 -15.28 41.85
N PRO A 507 40.55 -15.94 40.92
CA PRO A 507 41.78 -16.67 41.27
C PRO A 507 42.86 -15.82 41.92
N LEU A 508 42.95 -14.52 41.57
CA LEU A 508 43.88 -13.58 42.20
C LEU A 508 43.53 -13.34 43.65
N MET A 509 42.23 -13.14 43.93
CA MET A 509 41.70 -12.95 45.27
C MET A 509 41.86 -14.19 46.14
N GLN A 510 41.61 -15.38 45.57
CA GLN A 510 41.81 -16.66 46.24
C GLN A 510 43.28 -16.91 46.59
N ALA A 511 44.22 -16.50 45.73
CA ALA A 511 45.66 -16.65 46.00
C ALA A 511 46.14 -15.84 47.21
N ILE A 512 45.48 -14.73 47.54
CA ILE A 512 45.83 -13.84 48.67
C ILE A 512 44.92 -14.02 49.89
N THR A 513 43.92 -14.90 49.82
CA THR A 513 43.05 -15.23 50.94
C THR A 513 43.79 -16.13 51.93
N ASP A 514 43.56 -15.91 53.23
CA ASP A 514 44.16 -16.73 54.29
C ASP A 514 43.36 -18.02 54.49
N ASP A 515 44.01 -19.18 54.31
CA ASP A 515 43.42 -20.48 54.61
C ASP A 515 43.56 -20.75 56.12
N PRO A 516 42.50 -21.17 56.85
CA PRO A 516 42.60 -21.50 58.28
C PRO A 516 43.66 -22.56 58.60
N LYS A 517 44.06 -23.37 57.60
CA LYS A 517 45.11 -24.38 57.73
C LYS A 517 46.54 -23.85 57.51
N ASP A 518 46.69 -22.63 57.02
CA ASP A 518 48.00 -21.97 56.89
C ASP A 518 48.49 -21.55 58.28
N LYS A 519 49.21 -22.46 58.96
CA LYS A 519 50.06 -22.05 60.08
C LYS A 519 50.96 -20.92 59.59
N SER A 520 50.92 -19.77 60.27
CA SER A 520 51.62 -18.52 59.95
C SER A 520 53.12 -18.72 59.69
N ASN A 521 53.46 -19.15 58.48
CA ASN A 521 54.82 -19.53 58.10
C ASN A 521 55.31 -18.56 57.02
N LYS A 522 56.48 -17.95 57.23
CA LYS A 522 57.05 -16.94 56.32
C LYS A 522 57.24 -17.46 54.89
N ALA A 523 57.36 -18.77 54.70
CA ALA A 523 57.41 -19.43 53.40
C ALA A 523 56.08 -19.35 52.63
N ALA A 524 54.94 -19.56 53.31
CA ALA A 524 53.62 -19.52 52.70
C ALA A 524 53.28 -18.13 52.14
N ALA A 525 53.67 -17.06 52.85
CA ALA A 525 53.48 -15.69 52.36
C ALA A 525 54.23 -15.41 51.05
N LYS A 526 55.46 -15.94 50.90
CA LYS A 526 56.27 -15.80 49.68
C LYS A 526 55.67 -16.55 48.50
N GLU A 527 55.14 -17.74 48.75
CA GLU A 527 54.44 -18.55 47.75
C GLU A 527 53.17 -17.85 47.26
N LYS A 528 52.37 -17.29 48.17
CA LYS A 528 51.17 -16.50 47.83
C LYS A 528 51.49 -15.29 46.94
N PHE A 529 52.55 -14.52 47.25
CA PHE A 529 52.99 -13.41 46.38
C PHE A 529 53.40 -13.89 44.99
N THR A 530 54.18 -14.98 44.91
CA THR A 530 54.62 -15.54 43.64
C THR A 530 53.43 -15.98 42.80
N ARG A 531 52.52 -16.78 43.39
CA ARG A 531 51.28 -17.25 42.76
C ARG A 531 50.38 -16.10 42.31
N PHE A 532 50.22 -15.06 43.12
CA PHE A 532 49.43 -13.88 42.74
C PHE A 532 49.99 -13.19 41.50
N PHE A 533 51.30 -12.91 41.47
CA PHE A 533 51.90 -12.23 40.33
C PHE A 533 51.93 -13.10 39.08
N ASP A 534 52.13 -14.41 39.20
CA ASP A 534 52.11 -15.32 38.06
C ASP A 534 50.69 -15.38 37.45
N LEU A 535 49.65 -15.49 38.29
CA LEU A 535 48.26 -15.40 37.84
C LEU A 535 47.92 -14.01 37.26
N PHE A 536 48.46 -12.94 37.83
CA PHE A 536 48.23 -11.58 37.35
C PHE A 536 48.87 -11.34 35.99
N ASP A 537 50.08 -11.83 35.78
CA ASP A 537 50.76 -11.80 34.48
C ASP A 537 50.00 -12.62 33.43
N GLU A 538 49.46 -13.79 33.79
CA GLU A 538 48.57 -14.54 32.90
C GLU A 538 47.30 -13.77 32.52
N VAL A 539 46.69 -13.07 33.47
CA VAL A 539 45.49 -12.25 33.22
C VAL A 539 45.83 -11.11 32.26
N VAL A 540 46.95 -10.43 32.49
CA VAL A 540 47.44 -9.34 31.62
C VAL A 540 47.70 -9.86 30.22
N GLU A 541 48.42 -10.97 30.07
CA GLU A 541 48.67 -11.59 28.77
C GLU A 541 47.36 -12.00 28.08
N ARG A 542 46.43 -12.63 28.80
CA ARG A 542 45.11 -12.99 28.25
C ARG A 542 44.36 -11.77 27.69
N HIS A 543 44.32 -10.67 28.43
CA HIS A 543 43.63 -9.43 28.03
C HIS A 543 44.34 -8.66 26.91
N LYS A 544 45.61 -8.97 26.59
CA LYS A 544 46.24 -8.45 25.37
C LYS A 544 45.63 -9.05 24.11
N PHE A 545 45.20 -10.31 24.17
CA PHE A 545 44.60 -11.07 23.06
C PHE A 545 43.07 -11.10 23.08
N ALA A 546 42.46 -11.09 24.27
CA ALA A 546 41.02 -11.06 24.48
C ALA A 546 40.55 -9.60 24.63
N GLN A 547 39.96 -9.06 23.56
CA GLN A 547 39.35 -7.73 23.64
C GLN A 547 38.07 -7.81 24.45
N VAL A 548 37.97 -6.98 25.49
CA VAL A 548 36.78 -6.90 26.35
C VAL A 548 36.02 -5.64 25.97
N LEU A 549 34.73 -5.78 25.64
CA LEU A 549 33.79 -4.70 25.36
C LEU A 549 34.31 -3.66 24.34
N ASP A 550 34.83 -4.12 23.21
CA ASP A 550 35.40 -3.26 22.15
C ASP A 550 34.37 -2.25 21.59
N GLU A 551 33.11 -2.67 21.49
CA GLU A 551 31.98 -1.85 21.01
C GLU A 551 31.31 -0.98 22.10
N ASP A 552 31.76 -1.06 23.37
CA ASP A 552 31.21 -0.28 24.49
C ASP A 552 32.33 0.33 25.36
N PRO A 553 32.92 1.46 24.93
CA PRO A 553 34.00 2.10 25.67
C PRO A 553 33.60 2.56 27.08
N LYS A 554 32.33 2.93 27.28
CA LYS A 554 31.81 3.39 28.58
C LYS A 554 31.69 2.21 29.56
N GLY A 555 30.98 1.16 29.15
CA GLY A 555 30.84 -0.05 29.96
C GLY A 555 32.18 -0.73 30.24
N ARG A 556 33.14 -0.65 29.31
CA ARG A 556 34.51 -1.12 29.51
C ARG A 556 35.26 -0.34 30.58
N ALA A 557 35.12 0.98 30.62
CA ALA A 557 35.73 1.82 31.65
C ALA A 557 35.13 1.52 33.03
N GLU A 558 33.79 1.45 33.11
CA GLU A 558 33.07 1.09 34.35
C GLU A 558 33.46 -0.30 34.87
N LEU A 559 33.58 -1.28 33.98
CA LEU A 559 34.05 -2.63 34.33
C LEU A 559 35.48 -2.60 34.89
N GLY A 560 36.37 -1.82 34.29
CA GLY A 560 37.74 -1.63 34.78
C GLY A 560 37.78 -1.00 36.17
N ASP A 561 36.96 0.02 36.41
CA ASP A 561 36.86 0.68 37.72
C ASP A 561 36.34 -0.28 38.80
N GLU A 562 35.31 -1.07 38.50
CA GLU A 562 34.79 -2.08 39.43
C GLU A 562 35.84 -3.14 39.78
N ILE A 563 36.61 -3.62 38.80
CA ILE A 563 37.68 -4.60 39.02
C ILE A 563 38.78 -4.01 39.91
N VAL A 564 39.16 -2.75 39.67
CA VAL A 564 40.10 -2.02 40.53
C VAL A 564 39.57 -1.93 41.95
N MET A 565 38.31 -1.54 42.13
CA MET A 565 37.67 -1.40 43.45
C MET A 565 37.61 -2.71 44.24
N LEU A 566 37.60 -3.88 43.57
CA LEU A 566 37.57 -5.19 44.23
C LEU A 566 38.97 -5.73 44.53
N ILE A 567 39.89 -5.66 43.57
CA ILE A 567 41.21 -6.31 43.66
C ILE A 567 42.19 -5.45 44.46
N VAL A 568 42.28 -4.16 44.17
CA VAL A 568 43.34 -3.29 44.71
C VAL A 568 43.27 -3.17 46.23
N PRO A 569 42.10 -2.89 46.86
CA PRO A 569 42.01 -2.81 48.32
C PRO A 569 42.35 -4.13 49.01
N SER A 570 41.97 -5.26 48.40
CA SER A 570 42.23 -6.60 48.93
C SER A 570 43.73 -6.93 48.89
N PHE A 571 44.39 -6.59 47.78
CA PHE A 571 45.85 -6.70 47.65
C PHE A 571 46.59 -5.75 48.61
N GLN A 572 46.15 -4.50 48.75
CA GLN A 572 46.72 -3.54 49.70
C GLN A 572 46.68 -4.06 51.14
N ARG A 573 45.52 -4.57 51.58
CA ARG A 573 45.36 -5.17 52.92
C ARG A 573 46.27 -6.37 53.11
N PHE A 574 46.41 -7.23 52.10
CA PHE A 574 47.31 -8.37 52.14
C PHE A 574 48.78 -7.93 52.26
N VAL A 575 49.22 -6.98 51.42
CA VAL A 575 50.58 -6.43 51.45
C VAL A 575 50.90 -5.82 52.81
N GLN A 576 49.99 -5.02 53.37
CA GLN A 576 50.18 -4.40 54.68
C GLN A 576 50.30 -5.45 55.78
N LYS A 577 49.36 -6.40 55.83
CA LYS A 577 49.34 -7.49 56.82
C LYS A 577 50.62 -8.35 56.78
N GLN A 578 51.17 -8.61 55.60
CA GLN A 578 52.42 -9.39 55.48
C GLN A 578 53.67 -8.56 55.81
N LYS A 579 53.68 -7.25 55.50
CA LYS A 579 54.74 -6.32 55.94
C LYS A 579 54.81 -6.26 57.46
N ASP A 580 53.67 -6.12 58.13
CA ASP A 580 53.58 -6.07 59.59
C ASP A 580 54.09 -7.36 60.27
N LYS A 581 54.04 -8.50 59.56
CA LYS A 581 54.53 -9.81 60.03
C LYS A 581 56.01 -10.10 59.71
N GLU A 582 56.74 -9.15 59.12
CA GLU A 582 58.14 -9.30 58.68
C GLU A 582 58.40 -10.61 57.92
N PHE A 583 57.57 -10.88 56.91
CA PHE A 583 57.59 -12.16 56.18
C PHE A 583 58.92 -12.45 55.44
N SER A 584 59.76 -11.44 55.18
CA SER A 584 61.03 -11.58 54.47
C SER A 584 62.04 -10.49 54.88
N LYS A 585 63.34 -10.85 54.91
CA LYS A 585 64.45 -9.89 55.05
C LYS A 585 64.64 -9.00 53.81
N ASN A 586 64.15 -9.45 52.64
CA ASN A 586 64.09 -8.67 51.40
C ASN A 586 62.66 -8.77 50.82
N PRO A 587 61.73 -7.88 51.23
CA PRO A 587 60.36 -7.86 50.72
C PRO A 587 60.29 -7.53 49.22
N GLN A 588 61.18 -6.67 48.72
CA GLN A 588 61.25 -6.24 47.31
C GLN A 588 61.50 -7.40 46.32
N LYS A 589 62.09 -8.51 46.79
CA LYS A 589 62.29 -9.70 45.94
C LYS A 589 60.97 -10.41 45.59
N TYR A 590 59.96 -10.31 46.46
CA TYR A 590 58.69 -11.03 46.35
C TYR A 590 57.53 -10.11 45.94
N ILE A 591 57.57 -8.84 46.36
CA ILE A 591 56.61 -7.82 45.93
C ILE A 591 57.10 -7.24 44.60
N LYS A 592 56.75 -7.88 43.49
CA LYS A 592 57.20 -7.49 42.14
C LYS A 592 56.64 -6.12 41.70
N ARG A 593 55.45 -5.73 42.17
CA ARG A 593 54.72 -4.49 41.80
C ARG A 593 54.03 -3.91 43.04
N THR A 594 53.96 -2.58 43.16
CA THR A 594 53.20 -1.94 44.24
C THR A 594 51.69 -2.02 43.97
N PRO A 595 50.82 -1.76 44.97
CA PRO A 595 49.39 -1.68 44.72
C PRO A 595 49.00 -0.64 43.65
N GLU A 596 49.72 0.47 43.58
CA GLU A 596 49.53 1.52 42.58
C GLU A 596 49.92 1.03 41.18
N ASP A 597 51.00 0.24 41.07
CA ASP A 597 51.41 -0.40 39.81
C ASP A 597 50.37 -1.42 39.33
N VAL A 598 49.80 -2.22 40.25
CA VAL A 598 48.74 -3.18 39.96
C VAL A 598 47.48 -2.45 39.46
N GLU A 599 47.09 -1.36 40.13
CA GLU A 599 45.98 -0.50 39.68
C GLU A 599 46.23 0.05 38.27
N ALA A 600 47.39 0.67 38.04
CA ALA A 600 47.74 1.24 36.74
C ALA A 600 47.71 0.19 35.63
N GLN A 601 48.20 -1.02 35.92
CA GLN A 601 48.21 -2.11 34.96
C GLN A 601 46.80 -2.65 34.67
N ILE A 602 45.94 -2.82 35.68
CA ILE A 602 44.52 -3.19 35.48
C ILE A 602 43.82 -2.13 34.62
N ARG A 603 43.96 -0.85 34.96
CA ARG A 603 43.37 0.25 34.17
C ARG A 603 43.84 0.24 32.72
N THR A 604 45.09 -0.14 32.47
CA THR A 604 45.64 -0.23 31.11
C THR A 604 44.96 -1.32 30.27
N LEU A 605 44.44 -2.39 30.89
CA LEU A 605 43.70 -3.45 30.19
C LEU A 605 42.38 -2.94 29.56
N PHE A 606 41.79 -1.88 30.12
CA PHE A 606 40.47 -1.36 29.74
C PHE A 606 40.51 -0.01 29.00
N LYS A 607 41.69 0.55 28.74
CA LYS A 607 41.88 1.90 28.14
C LYS A 607 41.97 1.91 26.60
N ARG A 608 41.87 0.76 25.95
CA ARG A 608 42.36 0.59 24.58
C ARG A 608 41.56 1.28 23.48
#